data_AF-A0A924TQW4-F1
#
_entry.id   AF-A0A924TQW4-F1
#
_cell.length_a   1.000
_cell.length_b   1.000
_cell.length_c   1.000
_cell.angle_alpha   90.00
_cell.angle_beta   90.00
_cell.angle_gamma   90.00
#
_symmetry.space_group_name_H-M   'P 1'
#
loop_
_entity.id
_entity.type
_entity.pdbx_description
1 polymer ?
#
loop_
_entity_poly.entity_id
_entity_poly.type
_entity_poly.pdbx_seq_one_letter_code
_entity_poly.pdbx_strand_id
1 'polypeptide(L)'
;MGLRPSGVGPAAAQVSLPVLLAAGLLCCTASWAQTVPRVASTALPVGNSQKSGTPIVYTPGVLNPATGVTTATIRQTDATSIVDWKSFDIGKAARLDIVQPSTSSVLLNKVSGGEFQNQTVIDGVLNANGRVYLYNPNGIIFGKTGTVNVNSLIASSLKFDENRVRLGLLQPGATPVLAADPALGRLAGPVLVDGDRLGRAALNAANGGLILLAAPQVTNNGAISAPDGQVMLAAGSKVYLAAPQVSDTGTSLRGLLVEVSNDDLARLPLAGERTVENGLSGSVAVGRGNATMIGYAVNQKGQVSATTSVNLNGSVYLLPRDQASRGNEPSPYHAGRNGALVLGPDSVTEVLPDSADKATLTASAVFNKSEVKIAGADIALQAGARIVAPGGNVTISARLIDLDGAAVQV
;
A
#
# COMPACT_ATOMS: atom_id res chain seq x y z
N MET A 1 -72.09 17.78 46.23
CA MET A 1 -70.99 18.35 47.03
C MET A 1 -69.78 17.45 46.79
N GLY A 2 -68.79 17.93 46.04
CA GLY A 2 -67.67 17.10 45.57
C GLY A 2 -66.79 17.91 44.65
N LEU A 3 -66.03 18.81 45.25
CA LEU A 3 -65.10 19.73 44.61
C LEU A 3 -64.00 18.93 43.88
N ARG A 4 -63.81 19.18 42.58
CA ARG A 4 -62.60 18.80 41.84
C ARG A 4 -61.62 19.97 41.90
N PRO A 5 -60.41 19.79 42.47
CA PRO A 5 -59.32 20.73 42.25
C PRO A 5 -58.50 20.33 41.02
N SER A 6 -58.26 21.32 40.18
CA SER A 6 -57.21 21.42 39.19
C SER A 6 -55.82 21.49 39.85
N GLY A 7 -54.84 20.79 39.29
CA GLY A 7 -53.45 20.82 39.78
C GLY A 7 -52.49 20.25 38.75
N VAL A 8 -51.68 21.14 38.21
CA VAL A 8 -50.61 21.00 37.20
C VAL A 8 -49.64 19.85 37.52
N GLY A 9 -49.27 19.08 36.50
CA GLY A 9 -48.39 17.92 36.62
C GLY A 9 -46.89 18.25 36.76
N PRO A 10 -46.07 17.33 37.30
CA PRO A 10 -44.62 17.43 37.20
C PRO A 10 -44.17 16.77 35.88
N ALA A 11 -43.60 17.58 34.98
CA ALA A 11 -42.77 17.09 33.90
C ALA A 11 -41.54 16.42 34.53
N ALA A 12 -41.38 15.12 34.29
CA ALA A 12 -40.16 14.41 34.61
C ALA A 12 -39.02 15.01 33.80
N ALA A 13 -38.12 15.74 34.46
CA ALA A 13 -36.84 16.13 33.90
C ALA A 13 -36.01 14.85 33.70
N GLN A 14 -36.06 14.28 32.50
CA GLN A 14 -35.07 13.31 32.05
C GLN A 14 -33.75 14.07 31.88
N VAL A 15 -32.88 13.96 32.89
CA VAL A 15 -31.48 14.32 32.79
C VAL A 15 -30.86 13.35 31.79
N SER A 16 -30.69 13.79 30.55
CA SER A 16 -29.91 13.09 29.54
C SER A 16 -28.46 13.06 29.99
N LEU A 17 -27.99 11.88 30.39
CA LEU A 17 -26.57 11.59 30.55
C LEU A 17 -25.84 11.97 29.26
N PRO A 18 -24.71 12.70 29.31
CA PRO A 18 -23.94 12.97 28.11
C PRO A 18 -23.35 11.64 27.60
N VAL A 19 -23.59 11.37 26.31
CA VAL A 19 -22.99 10.30 25.53
C VAL A 19 -21.49 10.55 25.45
N LEU A 20 -20.75 9.95 26.39
CA LEU A 20 -19.29 9.87 26.37
C LEU A 20 -18.91 8.42 26.06
N LEU A 21 -19.20 7.95 24.84
CA LEU A 21 -18.88 6.58 24.42
C LEU A 21 -18.68 6.50 22.89
N ALA A 22 -17.59 7.10 22.40
CA ALA A 22 -17.09 6.85 21.04
C ALA A 22 -15.55 6.97 20.92
N ALA A 23 -14.83 6.94 22.04
CA ALA A 23 -13.37 6.84 22.06
C ALA A 23 -13.00 5.59 22.87
N GLY A 24 -13.04 4.41 22.25
CA GLY A 24 -12.75 3.20 23.02
C GLY A 24 -13.08 1.89 22.35
N LEU A 25 -12.63 1.67 21.12
CA LEU A 25 -12.16 0.34 20.70
C LEU A 25 -11.22 0.46 19.48
N LEU A 26 -10.23 1.36 19.57
CA LEU A 26 -8.98 1.17 18.83
C LEU A 26 -8.27 0.00 19.48
N CYS A 27 -8.60 -1.19 18.99
CA CYS A 27 -8.01 -2.43 19.43
C CYS A 27 -6.48 -2.25 19.38
N CYS A 28 -5.83 -2.38 20.54
CA CYS A 28 -4.47 -2.87 20.56
C CYS A 28 -4.55 -4.19 19.79
N THR A 29 -4.23 -4.16 18.50
CA THR A 29 -4.12 -5.37 17.73
C THR A 29 -3.02 -6.14 18.46
N ALA A 30 -3.41 -7.19 19.18
CA ALA A 30 -2.49 -8.27 19.42
C ALA A 30 -1.99 -8.60 18.02
N SER A 31 -0.76 -8.21 17.74
CA SER A 31 -0.05 -8.69 16.57
C SER A 31 -0.07 -10.19 16.75
N TRP A 32 -1.03 -10.85 16.11
CA TRP A 32 -1.01 -12.29 16.00
C TRP A 32 0.36 -12.53 15.38
N ALA A 33 1.27 -13.06 16.21
CA ALA A 33 2.54 -13.55 15.74
C ALA A 33 2.18 -14.75 14.86
N GLN A 34 1.75 -14.47 13.63
CA GLN A 34 1.63 -15.47 12.60
C GLN A 34 3.05 -16.01 12.48
N THR A 35 3.22 -17.26 12.88
CA THR A 35 4.46 -17.98 12.67
C THR A 35 4.76 -17.88 11.19
N VAL A 36 5.72 -17.05 10.82
CA VAL A 36 6.12 -16.86 9.43
C VAL A 36 6.42 -18.26 8.87
N PRO A 37 5.77 -18.69 7.77
CA PRO A 37 6.02 -20.00 7.21
C PRO A 37 7.51 -20.16 6.94
N ARG A 38 8.11 -21.19 7.51
CA ARG A 38 9.55 -21.44 7.36
C ARG A 38 9.80 -22.07 6.00
N VAL A 39 10.24 -21.27 5.03
CA VAL A 39 10.72 -21.80 3.75
C VAL A 39 12.12 -22.39 3.88
N ALA A 40 12.44 -23.36 3.04
CA ALA A 40 13.79 -23.93 3.00
C ALA A 40 14.82 -22.83 2.68
N SER A 41 16.01 -22.88 3.27
CA SER A 41 17.02 -21.82 3.10
C SER A 41 17.41 -21.58 1.65
N THR A 42 17.38 -22.61 0.82
CA THR A 42 17.71 -22.53 -0.61
C THR A 42 16.46 -22.60 -1.50
N ALA A 43 15.27 -22.37 -0.93
CA ALA A 43 14.02 -22.40 -1.69
C ALA A 43 14.07 -21.37 -2.83
N LEU A 44 13.56 -21.79 -3.98
CA LEU A 44 13.41 -21.00 -5.19
C LEU A 44 12.03 -21.31 -5.78
N PRO A 45 11.48 -20.48 -6.69
CA PRO A 45 10.18 -20.75 -7.29
C PRO A 45 10.10 -22.12 -7.95
N VAL A 46 8.99 -22.83 -7.75
CA VAL A 46 8.77 -24.20 -8.25
C VAL A 46 7.47 -24.32 -9.03
N GLY A 47 7.46 -25.27 -9.98
CA GLY A 47 6.29 -25.64 -10.76
C GLY A 47 5.75 -24.47 -11.58
N ASN A 48 6.46 -24.09 -12.65
CA ASN A 48 5.93 -23.11 -13.58
C ASN A 48 5.01 -23.77 -14.61
N SER A 49 3.87 -23.15 -14.87
CA SER A 49 3.05 -23.43 -16.03
C SER A 49 2.87 -22.13 -16.80
N GLN A 50 3.26 -22.14 -18.07
CA GLN A 50 3.28 -20.96 -18.89
C GLN A 50 1.91 -20.78 -19.53
N LYS A 51 1.22 -19.67 -19.26
CA LYS A 51 -0.02 -19.32 -19.96
C LYS A 51 0.28 -18.36 -21.12
N SER A 52 0.49 -18.98 -22.29
CA SER A 52 0.63 -18.42 -23.65
C SER A 52 2.02 -17.90 -24.07
N GLY A 53 2.47 -18.37 -25.25
CA GLY A 53 3.55 -17.86 -26.13
C GLY A 53 4.93 -17.74 -25.49
N THR A 54 5.80 -18.75 -25.61
CA THR A 54 7.10 -18.95 -24.93
C THR A 54 7.93 -17.67 -24.66
N PRO A 55 7.80 -17.00 -23.50
CA PRO A 55 8.37 -15.67 -23.34
C PRO A 55 9.35 -15.55 -22.16
N ILE A 56 9.57 -16.65 -21.41
CA ILE A 56 10.57 -16.74 -20.36
C ILE A 56 11.33 -18.08 -20.40
N VAL A 57 12.62 -18.05 -20.06
CA VAL A 57 13.47 -19.21 -19.79
C VAL A 57 13.82 -19.21 -18.31
N TYR A 58 13.36 -20.23 -17.57
CA TYR A 58 13.73 -20.44 -16.18
C TYR A 58 14.94 -21.38 -16.10
N THR A 59 16.07 -20.86 -15.66
CA THR A 59 17.28 -21.64 -15.34
C THR A 59 17.22 -21.99 -13.84
N PRO A 60 17.09 -23.28 -13.48
CA PRO A 60 17.03 -23.70 -12.08
C PRO A 60 18.26 -23.28 -11.27
N GLY A 61 18.09 -23.28 -9.95
CA GLY A 61 19.10 -22.83 -9.00
C GLY A 61 20.40 -23.63 -9.05
N VAL A 62 21.54 -22.95 -9.16
CA VAL A 62 22.87 -23.54 -8.99
C VAL A 62 23.50 -23.01 -7.71
N LEU A 63 23.98 -23.91 -6.84
CA LEU A 63 24.70 -23.55 -5.62
C LEU A 63 26.10 -23.04 -5.97
N ASN A 64 26.46 -21.87 -5.45
CA ASN A 64 27.84 -21.41 -5.42
C ASN A 64 28.49 -21.88 -4.09
N PRO A 65 29.45 -22.83 -4.11
CA PRO A 65 30.04 -23.36 -2.88
C PRO A 65 30.85 -22.31 -2.09
N ALA A 66 31.37 -21.27 -2.75
CA ALA A 66 32.17 -20.23 -2.09
C ALA A 66 31.30 -19.26 -1.27
N THR A 67 30.06 -19.01 -1.72
CA THR A 67 29.14 -18.08 -1.03
C THR A 67 28.03 -18.80 -0.27
N GLY A 68 27.81 -20.10 -0.54
CA GLY A 68 26.68 -20.86 0.00
C GLY A 68 25.32 -20.43 -0.54
N VAL A 69 25.28 -19.63 -1.62
CA VAL A 69 24.05 -19.09 -2.21
C VAL A 69 23.64 -19.90 -3.44
N THR A 70 22.37 -20.28 -3.50
CA THR A 70 21.75 -20.91 -4.68
C THR A 70 21.09 -19.85 -5.56
N THR A 71 21.55 -19.70 -6.80
CA THR A 71 21.04 -18.66 -7.72
C THR A 71 20.26 -19.28 -8.87
N ALA A 72 19.00 -18.87 -9.06
CA ALA A 72 18.22 -19.13 -10.27
C ALA A 72 18.07 -17.87 -11.12
N THR A 73 17.78 -18.08 -12.41
CA THR A 73 17.56 -16.97 -13.35
C THR A 73 16.28 -17.16 -14.15
N ILE A 74 15.48 -16.10 -14.26
CA ILE A 74 14.39 -16.00 -15.23
C ILE A 74 14.86 -15.04 -16.33
N ARG A 75 14.99 -15.50 -17.57
CA ARG A 75 15.23 -14.64 -18.72
C ARG A 75 13.93 -14.42 -19.47
N GLN A 76 13.40 -13.20 -19.46
CA GLN A 76 12.23 -12.80 -20.22
C GLN A 76 12.66 -12.22 -21.58
N THR A 77 11.98 -12.61 -22.65
CA THR A 77 12.24 -12.11 -24.01
C THR A 77 11.19 -11.11 -24.47
N ASP A 78 9.95 -11.24 -24.00
CA ASP A 78 8.86 -10.38 -24.42
C ASP A 78 8.75 -9.15 -23.53
N ALA A 79 8.15 -8.07 -24.04
CA ALA A 79 7.89 -6.88 -23.23
C ALA A 79 6.98 -7.17 -22.02
N THR A 80 6.03 -8.10 -22.15
CA THR A 80 5.13 -8.50 -21.07
C THR A 80 4.96 -10.02 -21.02
N SER A 81 5.10 -10.62 -19.84
CA SER A 81 4.92 -12.06 -19.62
C SER A 81 4.12 -12.34 -18.36
N ILE A 82 3.35 -13.43 -18.39
CA ILE A 82 2.56 -13.91 -17.24
C ILE A 82 2.94 -15.37 -17.00
N VAL A 83 3.32 -15.69 -15.77
CA VAL A 83 3.79 -17.02 -15.38
C VAL A 83 3.01 -17.47 -14.16
N ASP A 84 2.38 -18.65 -14.26
CA ASP A 84 1.75 -19.30 -13.12
C ASP A 84 2.78 -20.22 -12.44
N TRP A 85 2.88 -20.13 -11.13
CA TRP A 85 3.79 -20.87 -10.27
C TRP A 85 3.00 -21.71 -9.27
N LYS A 86 3.51 -22.90 -8.95
CA LYS A 86 3.01 -23.70 -7.84
C LYS A 86 3.37 -23.04 -6.53
N SER A 87 4.63 -22.62 -6.35
CA SER A 87 5.03 -21.70 -5.28
C SER A 87 6.09 -20.73 -5.80
N PHE A 88 6.14 -19.56 -5.17
CA PHE A 88 7.10 -18.52 -5.50
C PHE A 88 7.75 -18.09 -4.19
N ASP A 89 8.76 -18.83 -3.78
CA ASP A 89 9.51 -18.60 -2.55
C ASP A 89 10.97 -18.35 -2.88
N ILE A 90 11.64 -17.54 -2.06
CA ILE A 90 13.08 -17.28 -2.16
C ILE A 90 13.65 -17.38 -0.75
N GLY A 91 14.32 -18.48 -0.44
CA GLY A 91 14.91 -18.71 0.88
C GLY A 91 16.11 -17.80 1.17
N LYS A 92 16.48 -17.66 2.44
CA LYS A 92 17.57 -16.77 2.92
C LYS A 92 18.96 -16.99 2.29
N ALA A 93 19.23 -18.19 1.77
CA ALA A 93 20.46 -18.57 1.06
C ALA A 93 20.18 -18.79 -0.44
N ALA A 94 19.14 -18.14 -0.97
CA ALA A 94 18.76 -18.19 -2.37
C ALA A 94 18.70 -16.80 -3.00
N ARG A 95 18.92 -16.77 -4.30
CA ARG A 95 18.85 -15.57 -5.14
C ARG A 95 18.08 -15.87 -6.42
N LEU A 96 17.16 -14.99 -6.79
CA LEU A 96 16.48 -15.01 -8.08
C LEU A 96 16.84 -13.75 -8.86
N ASP A 97 17.42 -13.93 -10.04
CA ASP A 97 17.70 -12.84 -10.97
C ASP A 97 16.72 -12.91 -12.15
N ILE A 98 15.98 -11.83 -12.38
CA ILE A 98 15.02 -11.69 -13.47
C ILE A 98 15.60 -10.72 -14.49
N VAL A 99 15.99 -11.24 -15.65
CA VAL A 99 16.57 -10.47 -16.75
C VAL A 99 15.47 -10.23 -17.79
N GLN A 100 15.06 -8.97 -17.93
CA GLN A 100 13.99 -8.53 -18.81
C GLN A 100 14.53 -7.66 -19.96
N PRO A 101 13.81 -7.50 -21.08
CA PRO A 101 14.31 -6.73 -22.22
C PRO A 101 14.59 -5.25 -21.94
N SER A 102 13.83 -4.64 -21.01
CA SER A 102 13.95 -3.22 -20.66
C SER A 102 13.48 -2.95 -19.22
N THR A 103 13.73 -1.75 -18.72
CA THR A 103 13.21 -1.26 -17.43
C THR A 103 11.68 -1.14 -17.41
N SER A 104 11.04 -1.01 -18.57
CA SER A 104 9.58 -0.93 -18.72
C SER A 104 8.91 -2.30 -18.90
N SER A 105 9.69 -3.36 -19.11
CA SER A 105 9.16 -4.72 -19.33
C SER A 105 8.48 -5.23 -18.06
N VAL A 106 7.40 -6.00 -18.21
CA VAL A 106 6.56 -6.48 -17.11
C VAL A 106 6.59 -7.99 -17.02
N LEU A 107 6.89 -8.52 -15.84
CA LEU A 107 6.71 -9.94 -15.52
C LEU A 107 5.70 -10.08 -14.39
N LEU A 108 4.56 -10.70 -14.68
CA LEU A 108 3.59 -11.08 -13.66
C LEU A 108 3.82 -12.54 -13.24
N ASN A 109 4.25 -12.70 -11.98
CA ASN A 109 4.39 -13.98 -11.30
C ASN A 109 3.13 -14.25 -10.48
N LYS A 110 2.37 -15.28 -10.85
CA LYS A 110 1.13 -15.65 -10.18
C LYS A 110 1.33 -16.95 -9.44
N VAL A 111 1.02 -16.97 -8.16
CA VAL A 111 0.90 -18.21 -7.40
C VAL A 111 -0.57 -18.56 -7.32
N SER A 112 -0.97 -19.61 -8.04
CA SER A 112 -2.34 -20.11 -8.03
C SER A 112 -2.33 -21.56 -7.54
N GLY A 113 -2.85 -21.80 -6.33
CA GLY A 113 -2.94 -23.12 -5.74
C GLY A 113 -3.71 -23.05 -4.43
N GLY A 114 -4.87 -23.70 -4.38
CA GLY A 114 -5.90 -23.58 -3.34
C GLY A 114 -5.54 -24.11 -1.95
N GLU A 115 -4.26 -24.33 -1.64
CA GLU A 115 -3.85 -24.62 -0.27
C GLU A 115 -3.60 -23.30 0.47
N PHE A 116 -4.34 -23.09 1.55
CA PHE A 116 -4.29 -21.89 2.40
C PHE A 116 -2.88 -21.57 2.93
N GLN A 117 -1.98 -22.56 2.97
CA GLN A 117 -0.63 -22.45 3.54
C GLN A 117 0.46 -22.01 2.54
N ASN A 118 0.13 -21.82 1.26
CA ASN A 118 1.13 -21.51 0.24
C ASN A 118 1.31 -20.00 0.04
N GLN A 119 1.70 -19.32 1.11
CA GLN A 119 2.12 -17.91 1.07
C GLN A 119 3.44 -17.79 0.32
N THR A 120 3.65 -16.67 -0.37
CA THR A 120 4.98 -16.36 -0.92
C THR A 120 5.85 -15.82 0.19
N VAL A 121 7.01 -16.45 0.43
CA VAL A 121 8.03 -15.93 1.36
C VAL A 121 9.31 -15.58 0.63
N ILE A 122 9.75 -14.33 0.77
CA ILE A 122 11.01 -13.83 0.22
C ILE A 122 11.92 -13.47 1.39
N ASP A 123 12.76 -14.43 1.78
CA ASP A 123 13.84 -14.28 2.75
C ASP A 123 15.20 -14.05 2.08
N GLY A 124 15.35 -14.37 0.80
CA GLY A 124 16.59 -14.19 0.04
C GLY A 124 16.59 -12.94 -0.83
N VAL A 125 17.29 -13.00 -1.96
CA VAL A 125 17.46 -11.86 -2.87
C VAL A 125 16.63 -12.03 -4.13
N LEU A 126 15.81 -11.04 -4.46
CA LEU A 126 15.12 -10.91 -5.74
C LEU A 126 15.66 -9.69 -6.48
N ASN A 127 16.28 -9.88 -7.64
CA ASN A 127 16.70 -8.79 -8.50
C ASN A 127 15.94 -8.82 -9.82
N ALA A 128 15.54 -7.66 -10.32
CA ALA A 128 15.05 -7.50 -11.69
C ALA A 128 15.46 -6.14 -12.26
N ASN A 129 15.77 -6.09 -13.55
CA ASN A 129 16.01 -4.81 -14.22
C ASN A 129 14.73 -4.10 -14.67
N GLY A 130 13.60 -4.82 -14.76
CA GLY A 130 12.29 -4.28 -15.15
C GLY A 130 11.26 -4.32 -14.01
N ARG A 131 9.99 -4.43 -14.39
CA ARG A 131 8.84 -4.41 -13.49
C ARG A 131 8.42 -5.83 -13.13
N VAL A 132 8.29 -6.08 -11.83
CA VAL A 132 7.87 -7.37 -11.28
C VAL A 132 6.52 -7.20 -10.61
N TYR A 133 5.52 -7.93 -11.10
CA TYR A 133 4.24 -8.07 -10.43
C TYR A 133 4.19 -9.44 -9.76
N LEU A 134 3.77 -9.49 -8.52
CA LEU A 134 3.63 -10.70 -7.72
C LEU A 134 2.19 -10.80 -7.24
N TYR A 135 1.52 -11.88 -7.61
CA TYR A 135 0.16 -12.19 -7.18
C TYR A 135 0.15 -13.48 -6.37
N ASN A 136 -0.25 -13.41 -5.10
CA ASN A 136 -0.53 -14.59 -4.31
C ASN A 136 -1.71 -14.35 -3.34
N PRO A 137 -2.89 -14.95 -3.57
CA PRO A 137 -4.06 -14.74 -2.73
C PRO A 137 -3.94 -15.30 -1.31
N ASN A 138 -2.93 -16.13 -1.02
CA ASN A 138 -2.64 -16.59 0.34
C ASN A 138 -1.90 -15.53 1.18
N GLY A 139 -1.31 -14.53 0.53
CA GLY A 139 -0.48 -13.51 1.14
C GLY A 139 0.98 -13.58 0.67
N ILE A 140 1.70 -12.49 0.94
CA ILE A 140 3.10 -12.29 0.55
C ILE A 140 3.85 -11.76 1.76
N ILE A 141 4.97 -12.40 2.09
CA ILE A 141 5.84 -12.03 3.20
C ILE A 141 7.24 -11.75 2.65
N PHE A 142 7.74 -10.54 2.85
CA PHE A 142 9.14 -10.19 2.68
C PHE A 142 9.78 -10.31 4.06
N GLY A 143 10.50 -11.39 4.31
CA GLY A 143 11.05 -11.68 5.62
C GLY A 143 12.31 -10.86 5.92
N LYS A 144 12.82 -10.98 7.14
CA LYS A 144 13.89 -10.13 7.69
C LYS A 144 15.16 -10.10 6.83
N THR A 145 15.52 -11.19 6.17
CA THR A 145 16.71 -11.22 5.30
C THR A 145 16.38 -10.89 3.85
N GLY A 146 15.09 -10.75 3.52
CA GLY A 146 14.59 -10.49 2.18
C GLY A 146 15.07 -9.15 1.63
N THR A 147 15.62 -9.17 0.43
CA THR A 147 15.96 -7.95 -0.31
C THR A 147 15.40 -8.05 -1.72
N VAL A 148 14.61 -7.05 -2.12
CA VAL A 148 14.03 -6.95 -3.46
C VAL A 148 14.58 -5.70 -4.13
N ASN A 149 15.24 -5.86 -5.27
CA ASN A 149 15.78 -4.76 -6.08
C ASN A 149 15.19 -4.84 -7.48
N VAL A 150 14.29 -3.93 -7.83
CA VAL A 150 13.57 -3.96 -9.11
C VAL A 150 13.45 -2.56 -9.71
N ASN A 151 13.06 -2.43 -10.99
CA ASN A 151 12.64 -1.10 -11.47
C ASN A 151 11.30 -0.70 -10.83
N SER A 152 10.34 -1.62 -10.77
CA SER A 152 9.07 -1.42 -10.07
C SER A 152 8.53 -2.73 -9.52
N LEU A 153 7.87 -2.67 -8.37
CA LEU A 153 7.23 -3.81 -7.70
C LEU A 153 5.73 -3.55 -7.56
N ILE A 154 4.89 -4.50 -7.95
CA ILE A 154 3.51 -4.58 -7.47
C ILE A 154 3.34 -5.93 -6.80
N ALA A 155 3.24 -5.97 -5.48
CA ALA A 155 2.99 -7.18 -4.72
C ALA A 155 1.57 -7.16 -4.16
N SER A 156 0.75 -8.10 -4.58
CA SER A 156 -0.68 -8.09 -4.31
C SER A 156 -1.22 -9.46 -3.94
N SER A 157 -2.09 -9.53 -2.92
CA SER A 157 -2.96 -10.70 -2.71
C SER A 157 -4.31 -10.56 -3.43
N LEU A 158 -4.58 -9.39 -4.00
CA LEU A 158 -5.71 -9.11 -4.87
C LEU A 158 -5.35 -9.42 -6.33
N LYS A 159 -6.32 -9.99 -7.06
CA LYS A 159 -6.18 -10.46 -8.43
C LYS A 159 -6.03 -9.32 -9.42
N PHE A 160 -5.10 -9.49 -10.37
CA PHE A 160 -4.92 -8.61 -11.51
C PHE A 160 -5.86 -8.98 -12.66
N ASP A 161 -6.32 -7.99 -13.41
CA ASP A 161 -6.84 -8.21 -14.77
C ASP A 161 -5.65 -8.47 -15.72
N GLU A 162 -5.52 -9.71 -16.16
CA GLU A 162 -4.42 -10.14 -17.05
C GLU A 162 -4.42 -9.41 -18.39
N ASN A 163 -5.60 -9.03 -18.92
CA ASN A 163 -5.67 -8.26 -20.14
C ASN A 163 -5.08 -6.86 -19.93
N ARG A 164 -5.33 -6.25 -18.76
CA ARG A 164 -4.72 -4.98 -18.37
C ARG A 164 -3.24 -5.10 -18.14
N VAL A 165 -2.75 -6.21 -17.61
CA VAL A 165 -1.30 -6.43 -17.48
C VAL A 165 -0.64 -6.48 -18.86
N ARG A 166 -1.24 -7.18 -19.83
CA ARG A 166 -0.71 -7.28 -21.20
C ARG A 166 -0.75 -5.96 -21.96
N LEU A 167 -1.83 -5.21 -21.83
CA LEU A 167 -2.00 -3.91 -22.49
C LEU A 167 -1.24 -2.79 -21.76
N GLY A 168 -1.01 -2.94 -20.46
CA GLY A 168 -0.46 -1.92 -19.59
C GLY A 168 -1.54 -1.41 -18.62
N LEU A 169 -1.19 -1.37 -17.33
CA LEU A 169 -2.15 -1.05 -16.27
C LEU A 169 -2.77 0.35 -16.41
N LEU A 170 -2.09 1.29 -17.06
CA LEU A 170 -2.45 2.71 -17.09
C LEU A 170 -2.75 3.23 -18.50
N GLN A 171 -3.15 2.36 -19.43
CA GLN A 171 -3.57 2.83 -20.74
C GLN A 171 -4.73 3.84 -20.61
N PRO A 172 -4.76 4.92 -21.42
CA PRO A 172 -5.86 5.89 -21.40
C PRO A 172 -7.24 5.23 -21.53
N GLY A 173 -8.21 5.69 -20.74
CA GLY A 173 -9.57 5.13 -20.71
C GLY A 173 -9.71 3.81 -19.92
N ALA A 174 -8.63 3.34 -19.26
CA ALA A 174 -8.66 2.20 -18.37
C ALA A 174 -8.76 2.62 -16.90
N THR A 175 -9.47 1.83 -16.10
CA THR A 175 -9.45 1.87 -14.64
C THR A 175 -8.95 0.52 -14.12
N PRO A 176 -7.63 0.32 -14.02
CA PRO A 176 -7.09 -0.91 -13.44
C PRO A 176 -7.62 -1.09 -12.01
N VAL A 177 -8.14 -2.29 -11.75
CA VAL A 177 -8.60 -2.70 -10.43
C VAL A 177 -7.87 -4.00 -10.06
N LEU A 178 -7.34 -4.03 -8.84
CA LEU A 178 -6.93 -5.26 -8.17
C LEU A 178 -8.06 -5.64 -7.23
N ALA A 179 -8.64 -6.83 -7.37
CA ALA A 179 -9.80 -7.24 -6.56
C ALA A 179 -9.60 -8.61 -5.93
N ALA A 180 -10.17 -8.85 -4.75
CA ALA A 180 -10.23 -10.18 -4.16
C ALA A 180 -10.83 -11.17 -5.17
N ASP A 181 -10.26 -12.38 -5.26
CA ASP A 181 -10.78 -13.39 -6.17
C ASP A 181 -12.01 -14.07 -5.55
N PRO A 182 -13.23 -13.83 -6.07
CA PRO A 182 -14.45 -14.39 -5.48
C PRO A 182 -14.48 -15.92 -5.54
N ALA A 183 -13.72 -16.54 -6.45
CA ALA A 183 -13.64 -18.00 -6.57
C ALA A 183 -12.96 -18.67 -5.37
N LEU A 184 -12.24 -17.92 -4.53
CA LEU A 184 -11.56 -18.47 -3.36
C LEU A 184 -12.52 -18.78 -2.20
N GLY A 185 -13.69 -18.15 -2.15
CA GLY A 185 -14.66 -18.31 -1.06
C GLY A 185 -14.15 -17.86 0.32
N ARG A 186 -13.04 -17.12 0.38
CA ARG A 186 -12.40 -16.60 1.60
C ARG A 186 -11.70 -15.27 1.31
N LEU A 187 -11.24 -14.60 2.37
CA LEU A 187 -10.39 -13.42 2.21
C LEU A 187 -9.00 -13.77 1.66
N ALA A 188 -8.47 -12.82 0.90
CA ALA A 188 -7.08 -12.82 0.50
C ALA A 188 -6.18 -12.56 1.72
N GLY A 189 -4.99 -13.16 1.74
CA GLY A 189 -4.04 -12.99 2.83
C GLY A 189 -3.36 -11.62 2.86
N PRO A 190 -2.59 -11.32 3.92
CA PRO A 190 -1.91 -10.05 4.08
C PRO A 190 -0.69 -9.91 3.18
N VAL A 191 -0.22 -8.67 3.00
CA VAL A 191 1.13 -8.38 2.51
C VAL A 191 1.94 -7.79 3.67
N LEU A 192 3.02 -8.48 4.04
CA LEU A 192 3.86 -8.15 5.20
C LEU A 192 5.30 -7.94 4.77
N VAL A 193 5.89 -6.81 5.14
CA VAL A 193 7.34 -6.59 5.13
C VAL A 193 7.82 -6.75 6.57
N ASP A 194 8.31 -7.93 6.92
CA ASP A 194 8.73 -8.29 8.28
C ASP A 194 10.18 -7.86 8.51
N GLY A 195 10.37 -6.56 8.70
CA GLY A 195 11.67 -5.99 9.03
C GLY A 195 11.91 -5.81 10.53
N ASP A 196 12.94 -5.04 10.84
CA ASP A 196 13.23 -4.59 12.20
C ASP A 196 13.99 -3.26 12.19
N ARG A 197 14.36 -2.77 13.38
CA ARG A 197 15.07 -1.49 13.56
C ARG A 197 16.45 -1.44 12.90
N LEU A 198 16.99 -2.56 12.40
CA LEU A 198 18.25 -2.61 11.67
C LEU A 198 18.06 -2.37 10.15
N GLY A 199 16.85 -2.03 9.70
CA GLY A 199 16.56 -1.83 8.27
C GLY A 199 16.51 -3.13 7.47
N ARG A 200 16.26 -4.25 8.16
CA ARG A 200 16.06 -5.58 7.57
C ARG A 200 14.71 -5.67 6.87
N ALA A 201 14.57 -6.60 5.92
CA ALA A 201 13.50 -6.64 4.91
C ALA A 201 13.46 -5.35 4.07
N ALA A 202 14.14 -5.34 2.93
CA ALA A 202 14.31 -4.15 2.09
C ALA A 202 13.66 -4.31 0.71
N LEU A 203 12.80 -3.36 0.34
CA LEU A 203 12.20 -3.27 -0.98
C LEU A 203 12.68 -1.99 -1.67
N ASN A 204 13.48 -2.16 -2.72
CA ASN A 204 14.12 -1.05 -3.44
C ASN A 204 13.63 -1.01 -4.88
N ALA A 205 12.98 0.09 -5.24
CA ALA A 205 12.73 0.45 -6.62
C ALA A 205 13.89 1.30 -7.16
N ALA A 206 14.15 1.17 -8.47
CA ALA A 206 15.07 2.06 -9.17
C ALA A 206 14.53 3.50 -9.21
N ASN A 207 15.37 4.45 -9.63
CA ASN A 207 14.97 5.85 -9.75
C ASN A 207 13.76 6.00 -10.71
N GLY A 208 12.72 6.71 -10.28
CA GLY A 208 11.45 6.87 -11.00
C GLY A 208 10.54 5.64 -10.98
N GLY A 209 10.94 4.59 -10.25
CA GLY A 209 10.18 3.36 -10.09
C GLY A 209 9.01 3.48 -9.11
N LEU A 210 8.16 2.44 -9.05
CA LEU A 210 7.08 2.38 -8.07
C LEU A 210 7.10 1.10 -7.26
N ILE A 211 6.62 1.16 -6.02
CA ILE A 211 6.30 0.01 -5.17
C ILE A 211 4.84 0.14 -4.73
N LEU A 212 3.99 -0.82 -5.14
CA LEU A 212 2.62 -0.95 -4.66
C LEU A 212 2.47 -2.26 -3.88
N LEU A 213 2.07 -2.16 -2.62
CA LEU A 213 1.64 -3.29 -1.81
C LEU A 213 0.12 -3.24 -1.66
N ALA A 214 -0.59 -4.26 -2.14
CA ALA A 214 -2.06 -4.28 -2.21
C ALA A 214 -2.66 -5.57 -1.61
N ALA A 215 -3.42 -5.46 -0.53
CA ALA A 215 -4.04 -6.60 0.14
C ALA A 215 -5.18 -6.13 1.05
N PRO A 216 -5.99 -7.02 1.63
CA PRO A 216 -6.92 -6.63 2.69
C PRO A 216 -6.20 -6.05 3.92
N GLN A 217 -4.96 -6.44 4.18
CA GLN A 217 -4.09 -5.87 5.22
C GLN A 217 -2.67 -5.73 4.68
N VAL A 218 -2.08 -4.55 4.88
CA VAL A 218 -0.70 -4.25 4.50
C VAL A 218 0.07 -3.80 5.74
N THR A 219 1.21 -4.42 6.01
CA THR A 219 2.07 -4.06 7.14
C THR A 219 3.51 -3.91 6.68
N ASN A 220 4.13 -2.76 6.98
CA ASN A 220 5.54 -2.50 6.78
C ASN A 220 6.26 -2.35 8.12
N ASN A 221 7.18 -3.26 8.41
CA ASN A 221 8.14 -3.17 9.51
C ASN A 221 9.59 -3.11 9.00
N GLY A 222 9.81 -3.06 7.69
CA GLY A 222 11.12 -2.97 7.06
C GLY A 222 11.33 -1.65 6.32
N ALA A 223 12.23 -1.66 5.35
CA ALA A 223 12.60 -0.48 4.58
C ALA A 223 12.03 -0.56 3.15
N ILE A 224 11.27 0.46 2.75
CA ILE A 224 10.74 0.58 1.39
C ILE A 224 11.27 1.89 0.78
N SER A 225 11.97 1.79 -0.36
CA SER A 225 12.57 2.94 -1.03
C SER A 225 12.20 3.03 -2.52
N ALA A 226 11.81 4.22 -2.96
CA ALA A 226 11.60 4.56 -4.36
C ALA A 226 12.10 6.00 -4.65
N PRO A 227 13.40 6.18 -4.94
CA PRO A 227 13.96 7.49 -5.31
C PRO A 227 13.27 8.07 -6.55
N ASP A 228 12.90 9.36 -6.49
CA ASP A 228 12.06 10.10 -7.46
C ASP A 228 10.84 9.31 -8.00
N GLY A 229 10.36 8.35 -7.20
CA GLY A 229 9.37 7.37 -7.58
C GLY A 229 8.13 7.44 -6.70
N GLN A 230 7.45 6.32 -6.55
CA GLN A 230 6.25 6.25 -5.73
C GLN A 230 6.20 5.00 -4.86
N VAL A 231 5.80 5.15 -3.59
CA VAL A 231 5.43 4.03 -2.73
C VAL A 231 3.95 4.14 -2.38
N MET A 232 3.21 3.04 -2.55
CA MET A 232 1.79 2.94 -2.25
C MET A 232 1.53 1.71 -1.38
N LEU A 233 1.00 1.93 -0.19
CA LEU A 233 0.50 0.88 0.70
C LEU A 233 -1.03 0.97 0.69
N ALA A 234 -1.70 -0.01 0.09
CA ALA A 234 -3.13 0.03 -0.16
C ALA A 234 -3.84 -1.17 0.48
N ALA A 235 -4.67 -0.90 1.50
CA ALA A 235 -5.46 -1.91 2.19
C ALA A 235 -6.94 -1.89 1.78
N GLY A 236 -7.39 -2.93 1.10
CA GLY A 236 -8.82 -3.14 0.84
C GLY A 236 -9.14 -4.42 0.09
N SER A 237 -10.43 -4.69 -0.18
CA SER A 237 -10.85 -5.81 -1.05
C SER A 237 -10.75 -5.48 -2.53
N LYS A 238 -10.77 -4.18 -2.87
CA LYS A 238 -10.52 -3.65 -4.20
C LYS A 238 -9.55 -2.47 -4.09
N VAL A 239 -8.57 -2.41 -4.98
CA VAL A 239 -7.64 -1.29 -5.13
C VAL A 239 -7.75 -0.78 -6.56
N TYR A 240 -8.16 0.47 -6.72
CA TYR A 240 -8.28 1.16 -7.98
C TYR A 240 -7.04 2.02 -8.20
N LEU A 241 -6.45 1.95 -9.39
CA LEU A 241 -5.36 2.83 -9.78
C LEU A 241 -5.84 3.75 -10.90
N ALA A 242 -5.36 4.99 -10.90
CA ALA A 242 -5.59 5.92 -11.98
C ALA A 242 -4.34 6.74 -12.25
N ALA A 243 -4.14 7.10 -13.52
CA ALA A 243 -3.21 8.17 -13.84
C ALA A 243 -3.76 9.48 -13.24
N PRO A 244 -2.91 10.30 -12.64
CA PRO A 244 -3.32 11.59 -12.11
C PRO A 244 -3.86 12.43 -13.28
N GLN A 245 -5.10 12.87 -13.16
CA GLN A 245 -5.65 13.83 -14.12
C GLN A 245 -5.00 15.18 -13.83
N VAL A 246 -4.63 15.91 -14.87
CA VAL A 246 -4.22 17.31 -14.70
C VAL A 246 -5.46 18.06 -14.25
N SER A 247 -5.63 18.26 -12.95
CA SER A 247 -6.71 19.11 -12.45
C SER A 247 -6.41 20.57 -12.79
N ASP A 248 -7.46 21.34 -13.04
CA ASP A 248 -7.42 22.79 -13.29
C ASP A 248 -6.84 23.62 -12.11
N THR A 249 -6.43 22.95 -11.02
CA THR A 249 -5.75 23.52 -9.86
C THR A 249 -4.22 23.39 -9.88
N GLY A 250 -3.63 22.88 -10.97
CA GLY A 250 -2.17 22.92 -11.20
C GLY A 250 -1.32 22.00 -10.31
N THR A 251 -1.92 21.22 -9.40
CA THR A 251 -1.21 20.20 -8.63
C THR A 251 -1.14 18.90 -9.43
N SER A 252 -0.13 18.78 -10.31
CA SER A 252 0.18 17.50 -10.91
C SER A 252 0.75 16.59 -9.84
N LEU A 253 -0.03 15.61 -9.39
CA LEU A 253 0.52 14.50 -8.64
C LEU A 253 1.55 13.79 -9.52
N ARG A 254 2.78 13.65 -9.02
CA ARG A 254 3.78 12.81 -9.64
C ARG A 254 3.61 11.39 -9.11
N GLY A 255 2.82 10.59 -9.80
CA GLY A 255 2.51 9.21 -9.42
C GLY A 255 1.05 8.87 -9.63
N LEU A 256 0.68 7.62 -9.35
CA LEU A 256 -0.66 7.09 -9.49
C LEU A 256 -1.56 7.56 -8.35
N LEU A 257 -2.82 7.83 -8.70
CA LEU A 257 -3.91 7.90 -7.74
C LEU A 257 -4.29 6.48 -7.34
N VAL A 258 -4.50 6.29 -6.03
CA VAL A 258 -4.96 5.02 -5.46
C VAL A 258 -6.21 5.27 -4.65
N GLU A 259 -7.22 4.43 -4.87
CA GLU A 259 -8.40 4.36 -4.02
C GLU A 259 -8.70 2.92 -3.66
N VAL A 260 -9.43 2.71 -2.56
CA VAL A 260 -9.78 1.37 -2.07
C VAL A 260 -11.27 1.23 -1.80
N SER A 261 -11.79 0.02 -2.00
CA SER A 261 -13.13 -0.36 -1.56
C SER A 261 -13.07 -1.64 -0.73
N ASN A 262 -14.03 -1.76 0.19
CA ASN A 262 -14.21 -2.88 1.10
C ASN A 262 -15.62 -3.47 1.05
N ASP A 263 -16.36 -3.20 -0.03
CA ASP A 263 -17.78 -3.55 -0.15
C ASP A 263 -18.03 -5.07 -0.09
N ASP A 264 -17.02 -5.88 -0.41
CA ASP A 264 -17.10 -7.34 -0.38
C ASP A 264 -16.78 -7.93 1.02
N LEU A 265 -16.27 -7.12 1.96
CA LEU A 265 -15.82 -7.54 3.30
C LEU A 265 -16.90 -7.41 4.38
N ALA A 266 -18.14 -7.07 4.02
CA ALA A 266 -19.24 -6.95 4.97
C ALA A 266 -19.72 -8.30 5.55
N ARG A 267 -19.24 -9.43 5.00
CA ARG A 267 -19.70 -10.79 5.36
C ARG A 267 -18.73 -11.59 6.24
N LEU A 268 -17.58 -11.05 6.64
CA LEU A 268 -16.56 -11.79 7.42
C LEU A 268 -16.14 -10.99 8.68
N PRO A 269 -15.89 -11.66 9.82
CA PRO A 269 -15.66 -10.99 11.10
C PRO A 269 -14.38 -10.15 11.13
N LEU A 270 -14.55 -8.85 11.37
CA LEU A 270 -13.59 -7.76 11.23
C LEU A 270 -12.62 -7.65 12.41
N ALA A 271 -11.51 -8.38 12.40
CA ALA A 271 -10.39 -8.08 13.29
C ALA A 271 -9.11 -7.78 12.49
N GLY A 272 -8.77 -6.49 12.36
CA GLY A 272 -7.51 -6.01 11.77
C GLY A 272 -7.49 -5.87 10.24
N GLU A 273 -8.49 -6.42 9.55
CA GLU A 273 -8.67 -6.30 8.11
C GLU A 273 -9.00 -4.84 7.71
N ARG A 274 -8.56 -4.41 6.52
CA ARG A 274 -8.67 -3.03 5.96
C ARG A 274 -7.67 -2.02 6.51
N THR A 275 -6.60 -2.52 7.12
CA THR A 275 -5.59 -1.68 7.78
C THR A 275 -4.31 -1.60 6.96
N VAL A 276 -3.80 -0.39 6.79
CA VAL A 276 -2.40 -0.14 6.45
C VAL A 276 -1.64 0.21 7.72
N GLU A 277 -0.57 -0.52 8.01
CA GLU A 277 0.34 -0.21 9.12
C GLU A 277 1.76 0.01 8.61
N ASN A 278 2.35 1.16 8.93
CA ASN A 278 3.80 1.36 8.92
C ASN A 278 4.25 1.30 10.39
N GLY A 279 4.70 0.13 10.83
CA GLY A 279 5.00 -0.15 12.23
C GLY A 279 6.24 0.58 12.75
N LEU A 280 6.61 0.34 14.01
CA LEU A 280 7.66 1.10 14.70
C LEU A 280 9.04 1.05 14.05
N SER A 281 9.34 -0.02 13.30
CA SER A 281 10.58 -0.15 12.52
C SER A 281 10.39 0.12 11.02
N GLY A 282 9.15 0.35 10.59
CA GLY A 282 8.82 0.61 9.20
C GLY A 282 9.35 1.96 8.74
N SER A 283 10.11 1.95 7.65
CA SER A 283 10.51 3.16 6.95
C SER A 283 10.00 3.12 5.50
N VAL A 284 9.39 4.23 5.10
CA VAL A 284 9.06 4.51 3.70
C VAL A 284 9.82 5.77 3.30
N ALA A 285 10.73 5.63 2.34
CA ALA A 285 11.58 6.72 1.88
C ALA A 285 11.40 6.91 0.36
N VAL A 286 10.79 8.02 -0.02
CA VAL A 286 10.68 8.42 -1.42
C VAL A 286 11.55 9.64 -1.68
N GLY A 287 12.08 9.74 -2.89
CA GLY A 287 12.80 10.95 -3.34
C GLY A 287 11.83 12.12 -3.56
N ARG A 288 12.07 12.93 -4.59
CA ARG A 288 11.14 13.98 -5.02
C ARG A 288 9.93 13.39 -5.75
N GLY A 289 9.22 12.52 -5.04
CA GLY A 289 8.13 11.68 -5.50
C GLY A 289 7.02 11.58 -4.46
N ASN A 290 6.28 10.47 -4.41
CA ASN A 290 5.09 10.35 -3.57
C ASN A 290 5.08 9.08 -2.69
N ALA A 291 4.75 9.23 -1.42
CA ALA A 291 4.40 8.12 -0.53
C ALA A 291 2.91 8.19 -0.18
N THR A 292 2.15 7.14 -0.47
CA THR A 292 0.71 7.07 -0.17
C THR A 292 0.40 5.85 0.70
N MET A 293 -0.32 6.05 1.80
CA MET A 293 -0.90 5.02 2.64
C MET A 293 -2.41 5.18 2.63
N ILE A 294 -3.14 4.16 2.19
CA ILE A 294 -4.60 4.21 2.02
C ILE A 294 -5.26 2.92 2.45
N GLY A 295 -6.29 3.02 3.28
CA GLY A 295 -7.06 1.91 3.83
C GLY A 295 -8.21 2.47 4.66
N TYR A 296 -9.13 1.64 5.16
CA TYR A 296 -10.14 2.15 6.11
C TYR A 296 -9.49 2.63 7.41
N ALA A 297 -8.44 1.93 7.86
CA ALA A 297 -7.59 2.35 8.96
C ALA A 297 -6.15 2.53 8.48
N VAL A 298 -5.50 3.62 8.92
CA VAL A 298 -4.08 3.87 8.67
C VAL A 298 -3.37 4.05 10.01
N ASN A 299 -2.34 3.25 10.26
CA ASN A 299 -1.49 3.34 11.44
C ASN A 299 -0.06 3.70 10.99
N GLN A 300 0.33 4.96 11.16
CA GLN A 300 1.68 5.41 10.86
C GLN A 300 2.43 5.54 12.18
N LYS A 301 3.26 4.54 12.51
CA LYS A 301 4.02 4.45 13.77
C LYS A 301 5.54 4.60 13.57
N GLY A 302 6.03 4.33 12.36
CA GLY A 302 7.45 4.47 11.99
C GLY A 302 7.75 5.81 11.31
N GLN A 303 8.57 5.76 10.25
CA GLN A 303 8.94 6.91 9.44
C GLN A 303 8.31 6.81 8.03
N VAL A 304 7.72 7.91 7.57
CA VAL A 304 7.36 8.13 6.17
C VAL A 304 7.99 9.45 5.75
N SER A 305 8.92 9.41 4.82
CA SER A 305 9.74 10.54 4.41
C SER A 305 9.71 10.69 2.89
N ALA A 306 9.49 11.92 2.44
CA ALA A 306 9.74 12.34 1.08
C ALA A 306 10.80 13.45 1.06
N THR A 307 11.42 13.68 -0.10
CA THR A 307 12.25 14.88 -0.30
C THR A 307 11.61 15.82 -1.29
N THR A 308 11.97 17.09 -1.25
CA THR A 308 11.50 18.10 -2.20
C THR A 308 12.64 18.97 -2.64
N SER A 309 12.59 19.47 -3.86
CA SER A 309 13.54 20.45 -4.36
C SER A 309 12.82 21.61 -5.03
N VAL A 310 13.59 22.54 -5.59
CA VAL A 310 13.03 23.72 -6.26
C VAL A 310 12.17 23.34 -7.48
N ASN A 311 12.54 22.30 -8.22
CA ASN A 311 11.87 21.91 -9.47
C ASN A 311 10.98 20.66 -9.34
N LEU A 312 11.14 19.87 -8.28
CA LEU A 312 10.39 18.64 -8.04
C LEU A 312 9.80 18.65 -6.62
N ASN A 313 8.47 18.59 -6.54
CA ASN A 313 7.78 18.53 -5.26
C ASN A 313 7.63 17.09 -4.78
N GLY A 314 7.99 16.85 -3.52
CA GLY A 314 7.68 15.60 -2.82
C GLY A 314 6.33 15.67 -2.13
N SER A 315 5.66 14.52 -1.99
CA SER A 315 4.41 14.44 -1.22
C SER A 315 4.23 13.17 -0.39
N VAL A 316 3.51 13.31 0.72
CA VAL A 316 3.11 12.21 1.61
C VAL A 316 1.62 12.27 1.87
N TYR A 317 0.88 11.21 1.51
CA TYR A 317 -0.56 11.10 1.65
C TYR A 317 -0.95 9.97 2.60
N LEU A 318 -1.62 10.34 3.69
CA LEU A 318 -2.20 9.41 4.66
C LEU A 318 -3.72 9.53 4.56
N LEU A 319 -4.34 8.54 3.94
CA LEU A 319 -5.72 8.60 3.49
C LEU A 319 -6.51 7.44 4.11
N PRO A 320 -6.88 7.52 5.40
CA PRO A 320 -7.82 6.57 5.99
C PRO A 320 -9.22 6.74 5.38
N ARG A 321 -9.50 6.06 4.27
CA ARG A 321 -10.76 6.13 3.52
C ARG A 321 -10.98 4.89 2.67
N ASP A 322 -12.24 4.60 2.36
CA ASP A 322 -12.64 3.50 1.50
C ASP A 322 -13.99 3.74 0.81
N GLN A 323 -14.65 2.67 0.38
CA GLN A 323 -15.89 2.69 -0.42
C GLN A 323 -15.73 3.52 -1.69
N ALA A 324 -14.58 3.35 -2.34
CA ALA A 324 -14.30 4.04 -3.58
C ALA A 324 -15.35 3.72 -4.64
N SER A 325 -16.00 4.76 -5.14
CA SER A 325 -16.96 4.69 -6.23
C SER A 325 -16.58 5.65 -7.34
N ARG A 326 -16.97 5.29 -8.56
CA ARG A 326 -16.99 6.24 -9.68
C ARG A 326 -18.40 6.81 -9.69
N GLY A 327 -18.55 8.13 -9.61
CA GLY A 327 -19.83 8.77 -9.84
C GLY A 327 -20.20 8.67 -11.33
N ASN A 328 -20.45 9.80 -11.98
CA ASN A 328 -20.68 9.83 -13.42
C ASN A 328 -19.38 9.85 -14.26
N GLU A 329 -18.23 10.13 -13.62
CA GLU A 329 -16.94 10.18 -14.30
C GLU A 329 -16.30 8.79 -14.43
N PRO A 330 -15.59 8.49 -15.53
CA PRO A 330 -14.95 7.19 -15.73
C PRO A 330 -13.74 6.96 -14.82
N SER A 331 -13.07 8.03 -14.36
CA SER A 331 -11.87 8.02 -13.50
C SER A 331 -11.55 9.45 -13.03
N PRO A 332 -10.90 9.66 -11.87
CA PRO A 332 -10.54 8.66 -10.86
C PRO A 332 -11.73 8.21 -10.03
N TYR A 333 -11.54 7.14 -9.26
CA TYR A 333 -12.47 6.79 -8.20
C TYR A 333 -12.37 7.83 -7.07
N HIS A 334 -13.46 8.00 -6.31
CA HIS A 334 -13.51 8.86 -5.14
C HIS A 334 -14.00 8.06 -3.94
N ALA A 335 -13.37 8.27 -2.78
CA ALA A 335 -13.79 7.63 -1.55
C ALA A 335 -15.21 8.05 -1.15
N GLY A 336 -16.04 7.06 -0.79
CA GLY A 336 -17.39 7.26 -0.27
C GLY A 336 -17.44 7.35 1.25
N ARG A 337 -16.36 6.97 1.94
CA ARG A 337 -16.30 6.94 3.41
C ARG A 337 -14.89 7.22 3.91
N ASN A 338 -14.79 8.04 4.96
CA ASN A 338 -13.55 8.25 5.70
C ASN A 338 -13.47 7.32 6.92
N GLY A 339 -12.26 6.97 7.35
CA GLY A 339 -11.98 6.13 8.51
C GLY A 339 -10.93 6.75 9.43
N ALA A 340 -10.20 5.92 10.18
CA ALA A 340 -9.33 6.39 11.26
C ALA A 340 -7.84 6.38 10.88
N LEU A 341 -7.12 7.46 11.24
CA LEU A 341 -5.67 7.55 11.22
C LEU A 341 -5.12 7.66 12.64
N VAL A 342 -4.07 6.87 12.91
CA VAL A 342 -3.20 7.05 14.08
C VAL A 342 -1.79 7.41 13.62
N LEU A 343 -1.30 8.56 14.06
CA LEU A 343 0.13 8.88 14.12
C LEU A 343 0.64 8.42 15.49
N GLY A 344 1.39 7.32 15.50
CA GLY A 344 1.86 6.64 16.71
C GLY A 344 2.93 7.44 17.47
N PRO A 345 3.35 6.96 18.65
CA PRO A 345 4.31 7.70 19.46
C PRO A 345 5.64 7.81 18.72
N ASP A 346 6.24 9.01 18.77
CA ASP A 346 7.50 9.34 18.08
C ASP A 346 7.51 9.08 16.56
N SER A 347 6.33 8.91 15.94
CA SER A 347 6.24 8.68 14.51
C SER A 347 6.64 9.94 13.72
N VAL A 348 7.25 9.74 12.55
CA VAL A 348 7.73 10.86 11.71
C VAL A 348 7.08 10.78 10.35
N THR A 349 6.35 11.84 10.00
CA THR A 349 5.81 12.08 8.66
C THR A 349 6.44 13.37 8.13
N GLU A 350 7.26 13.30 7.09
CA GLU A 350 8.04 14.46 6.68
C GLU A 350 8.21 14.60 5.17
N VAL A 351 8.37 15.84 4.73
CA VAL A 351 8.90 16.20 3.43
C VAL A 351 10.02 17.21 3.61
N LEU A 352 11.26 16.75 3.47
CA LEU A 352 12.45 17.58 3.73
C LEU A 352 13.06 18.13 2.43
N PRO A 353 13.68 19.32 2.47
CA PRO A 353 14.47 19.80 1.34
C PRO A 353 15.59 18.82 0.99
N ASP A 354 15.75 18.50 -0.29
CA ASP A 354 16.88 17.72 -0.77
C ASP A 354 18.15 18.58 -0.76
N SER A 355 18.95 18.41 0.29
CA SER A 355 20.22 19.14 0.46
C SER A 355 21.28 18.83 -0.62
N ALA A 356 21.12 17.74 -1.38
CA ALA A 356 22.04 17.39 -2.45
C ALA A 356 21.64 18.02 -3.81
N ASP A 357 20.40 18.49 -3.95
CA ASP A 357 19.94 19.11 -5.19
C ASP A 357 20.51 20.53 -5.35
N LYS A 358 21.13 20.78 -6.50
CA LYS A 358 21.73 22.07 -6.88
C LYS A 358 20.93 22.77 -7.97
N ALA A 359 19.77 22.23 -8.34
CA ALA A 359 18.89 22.85 -9.32
C ALA A 359 18.50 24.26 -8.89
N THR A 360 18.35 25.14 -9.88
CA THR A 360 17.92 26.53 -9.68
C THR A 360 16.64 26.77 -10.46
N LEU A 361 15.74 27.58 -9.92
CA LEU A 361 14.59 28.11 -10.66
C LEU A 361 14.77 29.60 -10.92
N THR A 362 14.23 30.09 -12.04
CA THR A 362 14.13 31.53 -12.27
C THR A 362 13.14 32.14 -11.28
N ALA A 363 13.31 33.41 -10.92
CA ALA A 363 12.42 34.10 -9.98
C ALA A 363 10.96 34.15 -10.45
N SER A 364 10.71 33.98 -11.75
CA SER A 364 9.38 33.92 -12.36
C SER A 364 8.79 32.51 -12.49
N ALA A 365 9.56 31.46 -12.21
CA ALA A 365 9.07 30.09 -12.29
C ALA A 365 8.12 29.77 -11.13
N VAL A 366 7.08 28.99 -11.41
CA VAL A 366 6.16 28.49 -10.37
C VAL A 366 6.90 27.46 -9.51
N PHE A 367 7.07 27.77 -8.23
CA PHE A 367 7.57 26.81 -7.25
C PHE A 367 6.44 25.89 -6.80
N ASN A 368 6.53 24.61 -7.17
CA ASN A 368 5.60 23.60 -6.70
C ASN A 368 5.98 23.23 -5.26
N LYS A 369 5.15 23.62 -4.31
CA LYS A 369 5.35 23.28 -2.90
C LYS A 369 5.21 21.78 -2.68
N SER A 370 6.01 21.24 -1.76
CA SER A 370 5.76 19.91 -1.21
C SER A 370 4.42 19.84 -0.51
N GLU A 371 3.87 18.63 -0.36
CA GLU A 371 2.58 18.43 0.28
C GLU A 371 2.58 17.26 1.25
N VAL A 372 2.13 17.49 2.48
CA VAL A 372 1.64 16.42 3.38
C VAL A 372 0.12 16.54 3.44
N LYS A 373 -0.58 15.48 3.04
CA LYS A 373 -2.04 15.44 3.08
C LYS A 373 -2.52 14.31 3.97
N ILE A 374 -3.33 14.69 4.94
CA ILE A 374 -4.00 13.79 5.86
C ILE A 374 -5.51 14.03 5.74
N ALA A 375 -6.27 13.00 5.40
CA ALA A 375 -7.73 13.11 5.25
C ALA A 375 -8.44 11.87 5.78
N GLY A 376 -9.16 12.03 6.89
CA GLY A 376 -9.86 10.94 7.59
C GLY A 376 -11.10 11.43 8.33
N ALA A 377 -11.76 10.53 9.06
CA ALA A 377 -12.85 10.86 9.97
C ALA A 377 -12.27 11.14 11.35
N ASP A 378 -11.47 10.20 11.87
CA ASP A 378 -10.77 10.31 13.13
C ASP A 378 -9.26 10.40 12.88
N ILE A 379 -8.60 11.40 13.45
CA ILE A 379 -7.15 11.59 13.30
C ILE A 379 -6.55 11.77 14.70
N ALA A 380 -5.82 10.76 15.16
CA ALA A 380 -5.15 10.77 16.45
C ALA A 380 -3.65 11.01 16.29
N LEU A 381 -3.16 12.12 16.86
CA LEU A 381 -1.73 12.41 16.98
C LEU A 381 -1.27 12.04 18.40
N GLN A 382 -0.44 11.00 18.52
CA GLN A 382 0.07 10.55 19.80
C GLN A 382 1.35 11.29 20.22
N ALA A 383 1.78 11.08 21.46
CA ALA A 383 2.91 11.80 22.05
C ALA A 383 4.18 11.65 21.19
N GLY A 384 4.83 12.76 20.88
CA GLY A 384 6.07 12.77 20.09
C GLY A 384 5.89 12.60 18.59
N ALA A 385 4.68 12.34 18.08
CA ALA A 385 4.41 12.29 16.64
C ALA A 385 4.74 13.64 15.98
N ARG A 386 5.42 13.61 14.83
CA ARG A 386 5.90 14.80 14.10
C ARG A 386 5.42 14.79 12.66
N ILE A 387 4.91 15.94 12.23
CA ILE A 387 4.66 16.26 10.83
C ILE A 387 5.56 17.43 10.44
N VAL A 388 6.47 17.24 9.48
CA VAL A 388 7.51 18.22 9.15
C VAL A 388 7.57 18.45 7.64
N ALA A 389 7.17 19.62 7.16
CA ALA A 389 7.26 19.99 5.74
C ALA A 389 7.70 21.46 5.57
N PRO A 390 8.99 21.79 5.74
CA PRO A 390 9.47 23.17 5.66
C PRO A 390 9.19 23.78 4.29
N GLY A 391 8.48 24.91 4.24
CA GLY A 391 8.10 25.59 2.99
C GLY A 391 7.02 24.87 2.16
N GLY A 392 6.55 23.71 2.62
CA GLY A 392 5.48 22.92 2.01
C GLY A 392 4.09 23.25 2.54
N ASN A 393 3.09 22.58 1.97
CA ASN A 393 1.71 22.59 2.46
C ASN A 393 1.49 21.38 3.36
N VAL A 394 0.91 21.59 4.54
CA VAL A 394 0.40 20.52 5.41
C VAL A 394 -1.10 20.68 5.54
N THR A 395 -1.86 19.72 5.01
CA THR A 395 -3.33 19.71 5.07
C THR A 395 -3.78 18.54 5.92
N ILE A 396 -4.52 18.84 6.99
CA ILE A 396 -5.16 17.83 7.85
C ILE A 396 -6.66 18.10 7.83
N SER A 397 -7.44 17.11 7.40
CA SER A 397 -8.90 17.21 7.28
C SER A 397 -9.55 16.03 8.00
N ALA A 398 -10.28 16.33 9.08
CA ALA A 398 -11.15 15.41 9.79
C ALA A 398 -12.60 15.68 9.34
N ARG A 399 -13.22 14.74 8.62
CA ARG A 399 -14.58 14.87 8.11
C ARG A 399 -15.26 13.51 8.03
N LEU A 400 -16.49 13.42 8.53
CA LEU A 400 -17.41 12.33 8.20
C LEU A 400 -17.93 12.52 6.77
N ILE A 401 -17.79 11.47 5.95
CA ILE A 401 -18.45 11.39 4.65
C ILE A 401 -19.64 10.47 4.85
N ASP A 402 -20.80 11.05 5.16
CA ASP A 402 -22.08 10.36 5.05
C ASP A 402 -22.66 10.67 3.67
N LEU A 403 -23.06 9.63 2.93
CA LEU A 403 -23.64 9.75 1.59
C LEU A 403 -25.05 10.37 1.59
N ASP A 404 -25.58 10.75 2.76
CA ASP A 404 -26.85 11.47 2.89
C ASP A 404 -26.62 12.98 3.05
N GLY A 405 -26.09 13.62 2.00
CA GLY A 405 -26.38 15.02 1.64
C GLY A 405 -26.19 16.15 2.66
N ALA A 406 -25.65 15.92 3.85
CA ALA A 406 -25.42 16.93 4.86
C ALA A 406 -24.02 16.77 5.43
N ALA A 407 -23.13 17.68 5.04
CA ALA A 407 -21.88 17.86 5.77
C ALA A 407 -22.23 18.30 7.19
N VAL A 408 -22.25 17.38 8.15
CA VAL A 408 -22.18 17.74 9.57
C VAL A 408 -20.73 18.19 9.81
N GLN A 409 -20.55 19.52 9.81
CA GLN A 409 -19.38 20.14 10.42
C GLN A 409 -19.50 19.91 11.93
N VAL A 410 -18.48 19.30 12.53
CA VAL A 410 -18.27 19.31 13.98
C VAL A 410 -17.16 20.30 14.28
#